data_AF-A0A2N2AQS1-F1
#
_entry.id   AF-A0A2N2AQS1-F1
#
_cell.length_a   1.000
_cell.length_b   1.000
_cell.length_c   1.000
_cell.angle_alpha   90.00
_cell.angle_beta   90.00
_cell.angle_gamma   90.00
#
_symmetry.space_group_name_H-M   'P 1'
#
loop_
_entity.id
_entity.type
_entity.pdbx_description
1 polymer ?
#
loop_
_entity_poly.entity_id
_entity_poly.type
_entity_poly.pdbx_seq_one_letter_code
_entity_poly.pdbx_strand_id
1 'polypeptide(L)'
;MKKYGVIEMTDVESLRIGTVIVSQELMGLVQYHGHLCPELAIGYRVSKIAITELGITRGNSLNFIAGAANSSSAVDAIQYLTGCTIGKQSFFIEDTGKHVYFFARRPLQPLTGQGLIIKIKTPVYNPQLLNKEMAKDVETQLQDPGKLLQYRAAIDIAIRKILNWPDKRLFDVFYADLNGGLLKQNSKLYN
;
A
#
# COMPACT_ATOMS: atom_id res chain seq x y z
N MET A 1 50.09 16.73 8.83
CA MET A 1 49.50 18.08 8.62
C MET A 1 48.13 17.92 8.00
N LYS A 2 47.11 18.54 8.62
CA LYS A 2 45.72 18.57 8.15
C LYS A 2 45.61 19.28 6.79
N LYS A 3 44.74 18.77 5.92
CA LYS A 3 43.86 19.61 5.11
C LYS A 3 42.47 18.98 5.09
N TYR A 4 41.62 19.52 5.96
CA TYR A 4 40.18 19.43 5.85
C TYR A 4 39.76 20.16 4.57
N GLY A 5 38.90 19.54 3.77
CA GLY A 5 38.40 20.09 2.52
C GLY A 5 36.93 19.74 2.32
N VAL A 6 36.08 20.60 2.89
CA VAL A 6 34.69 20.92 2.51
C VAL A 6 33.69 19.77 2.44
N ILE A 7 32.94 19.61 3.54
CA ILE A 7 31.59 19.05 3.52
C ILE A 7 30.68 20.18 3.02
N GLU A 8 29.96 19.98 1.90
CA GLU A 8 28.58 20.46 1.69
C GLU A 8 28.05 20.13 0.28
N MET A 9 27.04 19.26 0.20
CA MET A 9 25.71 19.52 -0.40
C MET A 9 24.75 18.35 -0.07
N THR A 10 24.11 18.43 1.09
CA THR A 10 22.85 17.78 1.55
C THR A 10 22.44 16.39 1.00
N ASP A 11 22.51 15.38 1.87
CA ASP A 11 22.12 13.95 1.73
C ASP A 11 20.62 13.65 1.47
N VAL A 12 19.92 14.37 0.59
CA VAL A 12 18.57 13.97 0.14
C VAL A 12 18.38 14.25 -1.35
N GLU A 13 19.26 13.72 -2.18
CA GLU A 13 18.98 13.62 -3.62
C GLU A 13 17.92 12.54 -3.84
N SER A 14 16.73 12.98 -4.23
CA SER A 14 15.57 12.18 -4.66
C SER A 14 15.92 10.79 -5.19
N LEU A 15 15.38 9.74 -4.57
CA LEU A 15 15.54 8.38 -5.04
C LEU A 15 14.60 8.14 -6.23
N ARG A 16 15.15 8.04 -7.45
CA ARG A 16 14.39 7.91 -8.70
C ARG A 16 14.17 6.45 -9.08
N ILE A 17 12.92 6.09 -9.42
CA ILE A 17 12.56 4.81 -10.03
C ILE A 17 11.71 5.11 -11.27
N GLY A 18 12.26 4.81 -12.45
CA GLY A 18 11.68 5.31 -13.70
C GLY A 18 11.67 6.85 -13.71
N THR A 19 10.51 7.47 -13.95
CA THR A 19 10.36 8.93 -13.88
C THR A 19 9.90 9.44 -12.52
N VAL A 20 9.62 8.56 -11.55
CA VAL A 20 9.01 8.93 -10.26
C VAL A 20 10.08 9.06 -9.17
N ILE A 21 10.00 10.16 -8.42
CA ILE A 21 10.79 10.38 -7.20
C ILE A 21 10.06 9.75 -6.03
N VAL A 22 10.76 8.94 -5.23
CA VAL A 22 10.20 8.23 -4.07
C VAL A 22 11.05 8.44 -2.81
N SER A 23 10.48 8.10 -1.66
CA SER A 23 11.21 8.07 -0.38
C SER A 23 12.18 6.89 -0.30
N GLN A 24 13.15 6.95 0.61
CA GLN A 24 14.07 5.82 0.88
C GLN A 24 13.36 4.57 1.36
N GLU A 25 12.35 4.74 2.20
CA GLU A 25 11.49 3.64 2.66
C GLU A 25 10.79 2.94 1.48
N LEU A 26 10.20 3.71 0.56
CA LEU A 26 9.54 3.15 -0.62
C LEU A 26 10.54 2.53 -1.60
N MET A 27 11.75 3.10 -1.75
CA MET A 27 12.79 2.48 -2.57
C MET A 27 13.23 1.12 -2.01
N GLY A 28 13.39 1.00 -0.69
CA GLY A 28 13.68 -0.29 -0.04
C GLY A 28 12.57 -1.33 -0.27
N LEU A 29 11.31 -0.89 -0.23
CA LEU A 29 10.17 -1.75 -0.58
C LEU A 29 10.20 -2.16 -2.06
N VAL A 30 10.53 -1.25 -2.98
CA VAL A 30 10.64 -1.58 -4.41
C VAL A 30 11.77 -2.57 -4.66
N GLN A 31 12.91 -2.44 -3.97
CA GLN A 31 13.99 -3.42 -4.06
C GLN A 31 13.56 -4.80 -3.55
N TYR A 32 12.76 -4.84 -2.48
CA TYR A 32 12.20 -6.08 -1.94
C TYR A 32 11.20 -6.74 -2.90
N HIS A 33 10.29 -5.97 -3.50
CA HIS A 33 9.26 -6.47 -4.41
C HIS A 33 9.76 -6.72 -5.84
N GLY A 34 10.77 -5.97 -6.27
CA GLY A 34 11.41 -6.06 -7.59
C GLY A 34 10.99 -4.98 -8.60
N HIS A 35 9.90 -4.25 -8.37
CA HIS A 35 9.48 -3.14 -9.23
C HIS A 35 8.51 -2.19 -8.52
N LEU A 36 8.31 -0.99 -9.07
CA LEU A 36 7.28 -0.06 -8.58
C LEU A 36 6.05 -0.16 -9.47
N CYS A 37 4.92 -0.59 -8.90
CA CYS A 37 3.63 -0.63 -9.58
C CYS A 37 2.55 0.10 -8.77
N PRO A 38 1.38 0.40 -9.37
CA PRO A 38 0.27 1.05 -8.66
C PRO A 38 -0.18 0.29 -7.42
N GLU A 39 -0.24 -1.04 -7.48
CA GLU A 39 -0.64 -1.91 -6.37
C GLU A 39 0.34 -1.84 -5.19
N LEU A 40 1.64 -1.84 -5.47
CA LEU A 40 2.66 -1.66 -4.44
C LEU A 40 2.53 -0.29 -3.76
N ALA A 41 2.24 0.77 -4.53
CA ALA A 41 1.99 2.10 -3.99
C ALA A 41 0.72 2.17 -3.12
N ILE A 42 -0.34 1.43 -3.48
CA ILE A 42 -1.54 1.29 -2.65
C ILE A 42 -1.18 0.63 -1.32
N GLY A 43 -0.51 -0.52 -1.37
CA GLY A 43 -0.08 -1.23 -0.17
C GLY A 43 0.85 -0.40 0.72
N TYR A 44 1.76 0.39 0.12
CA TYR A 44 2.58 1.36 0.86
C TYR A 44 1.70 2.33 1.66
N ARG A 45 0.73 2.98 1.02
CA ARG A 45 -0.18 3.94 1.68
C ARG A 45 -1.05 3.28 2.77
N VAL A 46 -1.63 2.12 2.49
CA VAL A 46 -2.40 1.33 3.47
C VAL A 46 -1.56 1.02 4.70
N SER A 47 -0.30 0.65 4.50
CA SER A 47 0.62 0.32 5.59
C SER A 47 0.96 1.55 6.43
N LYS A 48 1.18 2.72 5.80
CA LYS A 48 1.42 3.97 6.54
C LYS A 48 0.22 4.35 7.40
N ILE A 49 -1.01 4.24 6.87
CA ILE A 49 -2.24 4.48 7.65
C ILE A 49 -2.28 3.53 8.86
N ALA A 50 -2.10 2.22 8.64
CA ALA A 50 -2.16 1.25 9.73
C ALA A 50 -1.07 1.46 10.80
N ILE A 51 0.16 1.82 10.39
CA ILE A 51 1.26 2.15 11.29
C ILE A 51 0.92 3.38 12.13
N THR A 52 0.38 4.43 11.51
CA THR A 52 -0.02 5.67 12.21
C THR A 52 -1.17 5.42 13.18
N GLU A 53 -2.22 4.72 12.75
CA GLU A 53 -3.43 4.49 13.55
C GLU A 53 -3.21 3.52 14.72
N LEU A 54 -2.33 2.53 14.57
CA LEU A 54 -2.18 1.42 15.53
C LEU A 54 -0.80 1.34 16.20
N GLY A 55 0.18 2.13 15.76
CA GLY A 55 1.54 2.09 16.29
C GLY A 55 2.28 0.79 15.96
N ILE A 56 1.97 0.18 14.81
CA ILE A 56 2.62 -1.06 14.37
C ILE A 56 4.08 -0.78 14.03
N THR A 57 4.98 -1.64 14.49
CA THR A 57 6.39 -1.64 14.13
C THR A 57 6.82 -3.07 13.82
N ARG A 58 7.90 -3.22 13.05
CA ARG A 58 8.46 -4.54 12.77
C ARG A 58 8.85 -5.32 14.03
N GLY A 59 9.17 -4.62 15.12
CA GLY A 59 9.53 -5.21 16.42
C GLY A 59 8.33 -5.69 17.24
N ASN A 60 7.14 -5.10 17.04
CA ASN A 60 5.92 -5.48 17.76
C ASN A 60 4.91 -6.25 16.90
N SER A 61 5.25 -6.60 15.66
CA SER A 61 4.30 -7.12 14.67
C SER A 61 3.60 -8.43 15.05
N LEU A 62 4.18 -9.23 15.95
CA LEU A 62 3.54 -10.45 16.49
C LEU A 62 2.35 -10.15 17.41
N ASN A 63 2.30 -8.94 17.98
CA ASN A 63 1.18 -8.45 18.77
C ASN A 63 0.04 -7.94 17.89
N PHE A 64 0.16 -8.05 16.58
CA PHE A 64 -0.85 -7.62 15.62
C PHE A 64 -1.18 -8.77 14.68
N ILE A 65 -2.36 -8.69 14.08
CA ILE A 65 -2.75 -9.48 12.94
C ILE A 65 -3.18 -8.54 11.83
N ALA A 66 -2.71 -8.79 10.62
CA ALA A 66 -3.10 -8.09 9.41
C ALA A 66 -3.74 -9.06 8.42
N GLY A 67 -4.61 -8.55 7.55
CA GLY A 67 -5.29 -9.35 6.54
C GLY A 67 -5.53 -8.57 5.26
N ALA A 68 -5.57 -9.28 4.13
CA ALA A 68 -5.95 -8.71 2.85
C ALA A 68 -7.04 -9.54 2.17
N ALA A 69 -7.98 -8.84 1.52
CA ALA A 69 -9.04 -9.44 0.73
C ALA A 69 -8.65 -9.63 -0.76
N ASN A 70 -7.34 -9.59 -1.06
CA ASN A 70 -6.74 -9.84 -2.37
C ASN A 70 -5.33 -10.43 -2.23
N SER A 71 -4.83 -11.06 -3.30
CA SER A 71 -3.44 -11.47 -3.45
C SER A 71 -2.74 -10.62 -4.52
N SER A 72 -2.34 -9.40 -4.16
CA SER A 72 -1.71 -8.42 -5.05
C SER A 72 -0.36 -7.92 -4.51
N SER A 73 0.41 -7.16 -5.30
CA SER A 73 1.65 -6.49 -4.84
C SER A 73 1.46 -5.62 -3.58
N ALA A 74 0.23 -5.20 -3.27
CA ALA A 74 -0.06 -4.48 -2.03
C ALA A 74 0.24 -5.33 -0.78
N VAL A 75 0.10 -6.66 -0.86
CA VAL A 75 0.40 -7.59 0.23
C VAL A 75 1.87 -7.53 0.62
N ASP A 76 2.78 -7.49 -0.36
CA ASP A 76 4.22 -7.39 -0.09
C ASP A 76 4.58 -6.09 0.63
N ALA A 77 3.95 -4.98 0.26
CA ALA A 77 4.11 -3.70 0.96
C ALA A 77 3.71 -3.80 2.42
N ILE A 78 2.55 -4.39 2.70
CA ILE A 78 2.06 -4.54 4.07
C ILE A 78 2.99 -5.42 4.88
N GLN A 79 3.38 -6.58 4.33
CA GLN A 79 4.30 -7.49 5.03
C GLN A 79 5.65 -6.83 5.31
N TYR A 80 6.21 -6.12 4.34
CA TYR A 80 7.51 -5.45 4.47
C TYR A 80 7.47 -4.31 5.51
N LEU A 81 6.48 -3.43 5.45
CA LEU A 81 6.45 -2.22 6.27
C LEU A 81 5.97 -2.50 7.71
N THR A 82 4.89 -3.27 7.85
CA THR A 82 4.34 -3.58 9.18
C THR A 82 5.11 -4.69 9.87
N GLY A 83 5.77 -5.56 9.10
CA GLY A 83 6.40 -6.77 9.60
C GLY A 83 5.39 -7.85 10.00
N CYS A 84 4.09 -7.65 9.77
CA CYS A 84 3.08 -8.68 9.86
C CYS A 84 3.21 -9.57 8.63
N THR A 85 3.74 -10.80 8.77
CA THR A 85 4.03 -11.66 7.64
C THR A 85 3.35 -13.01 7.77
N ILE A 86 3.15 -13.68 6.62
CA ILE A 86 2.60 -15.04 6.58
C ILE A 86 3.50 -15.98 7.39
N GLY A 87 4.82 -15.88 7.23
CA GLY A 87 5.79 -16.70 7.96
C GLY A 87 5.80 -16.47 9.48
N LYS A 88 5.37 -15.30 9.96
CA LYS A 88 5.18 -15.00 11.39
C LYS A 88 3.78 -15.37 11.90
N GLN A 89 2.90 -15.88 11.03
CA GLN A 89 1.49 -16.12 11.32
C GLN A 89 0.76 -14.88 11.85
N SER A 90 1.22 -13.69 11.45
CA SER A 90 0.61 -12.40 11.77
C SER A 90 -0.02 -11.72 10.56
N PHE A 91 -0.06 -12.42 9.42
CA PHE A 91 -0.74 -11.98 8.20
C PHE A 91 -1.54 -13.13 7.58
N PHE A 92 -2.75 -12.85 7.10
CA PHE A 92 -3.58 -13.80 6.35
C PHE A 92 -4.14 -13.19 5.06
N ILE A 93 -4.51 -14.04 4.11
CA ILE A 93 -5.15 -13.63 2.85
C ILE A 93 -6.46 -14.38 2.71
N GLU A 94 -7.55 -13.64 2.51
CA GLU A 94 -8.86 -14.16 2.09
C GLU A 94 -9.21 -13.54 0.74
N ASP A 95 -8.65 -14.10 -0.33
CA ASP A 95 -8.72 -13.47 -1.64
C ASP A 95 -10.16 -13.47 -2.20
N THR A 96 -10.76 -12.29 -2.26
CA THR A 96 -12.04 -12.01 -2.93
C THR A 96 -11.87 -11.01 -4.07
N GLY A 97 -10.62 -10.71 -4.46
CA GLY A 97 -10.27 -9.69 -5.44
C GLY A 97 -10.51 -8.25 -4.98
N LYS A 98 -10.82 -8.00 -3.70
CA LYS A 98 -11.17 -6.67 -3.19
C LYS A 98 -9.98 -6.00 -2.52
N HIS A 99 -9.77 -4.72 -2.75
CA HIS A 99 -8.79 -3.92 -2.00
C HIS A 99 -9.37 -3.51 -0.64
N VAL A 100 -9.47 -4.49 0.24
CA VAL A 100 -9.86 -4.34 1.65
C VAL A 100 -8.75 -4.94 2.50
N TYR A 101 -8.27 -4.16 3.46
CA TYR A 101 -7.18 -4.53 4.34
C TYR A 101 -7.63 -4.37 5.78
N PHE A 102 -7.21 -5.30 6.62
CA PHE A 102 -7.60 -5.40 8.01
C PHE A 102 -6.37 -5.40 8.91
N PHE A 103 -6.46 -4.72 10.06
CA PHE A 103 -5.41 -4.72 11.09
C PHE A 103 -6.05 -4.72 12.47
N ALA A 104 -5.56 -5.56 13.37
CA ALA A 104 -6.01 -5.58 14.76
C ALA A 104 -4.88 -5.98 15.71
N ARG A 105 -4.98 -5.54 16.97
CA ARG A 105 -4.06 -5.94 18.03
C ARG A 105 -4.47 -7.30 18.60
N ARG A 106 -3.50 -8.14 18.96
CA ARG A 106 -3.68 -9.42 19.66
C ARG A 106 -3.45 -9.24 21.17
N PRO A 107 -4.10 -10.05 22.03
CA PRO A 107 -5.19 -10.95 21.67
C PRO A 107 -6.41 -10.13 21.23
N LEU A 108 -7.17 -10.66 20.27
CA LEU A 108 -8.35 -9.95 19.72
C LEU A 108 -9.40 -9.66 20.81
N GLN A 109 -9.33 -10.39 21.93
CA GLN A 109 -10.13 -10.23 23.15
C GLN A 109 -9.24 -10.46 24.40
N PRO A 110 -9.45 -9.73 25.51
CA PRO A 110 -10.11 -8.44 25.67
C PRO A 110 -9.08 -7.33 25.97
N LEU A 111 -8.87 -6.40 25.02
CA LEU A 111 -8.17 -5.13 25.30
C LEU A 111 -8.77 -3.91 24.58
N THR A 112 -9.81 -4.08 23.75
CA THR A 112 -10.63 -3.00 23.11
C THR A 112 -11.61 -3.59 22.09
N GLY A 113 -11.27 -4.74 21.48
CA GLY A 113 -12.12 -5.42 20.50
C GLY A 113 -12.26 -4.71 19.16
N GLN A 114 -11.42 -3.73 18.83
CA GLN A 114 -11.57 -2.97 17.58
C GLN A 114 -10.53 -3.39 16.54
N GLY A 115 -10.97 -3.58 15.30
CA GLY A 115 -10.11 -3.83 14.13
C GLY A 115 -10.22 -2.69 13.12
N LEU A 116 -9.08 -2.17 12.68
CA LEU A 116 -8.99 -1.18 11.63
C LEU A 116 -9.24 -1.84 10.28
N ILE A 117 -10.16 -1.26 9.50
CA ILE A 117 -10.44 -1.66 8.13
C ILE A 117 -10.16 -0.48 7.20
N ILE A 118 -9.37 -0.74 6.15
CA ILE A 118 -9.02 0.22 5.10
C ILE A 118 -9.50 -0.34 3.76
N LYS A 119 -10.39 0.38 3.07
CA LYS A 119 -10.93 -0.01 1.76
C LYS A 119 -10.57 1.03 0.72
N ILE A 120 -10.21 0.61 -0.50
CA ILE A 120 -10.07 1.57 -1.59
C ILE A 120 -11.45 2.07 -2.05
N LYS A 121 -11.62 3.38 -2.23
CA LYS A 121 -12.86 4.01 -2.76
C LYS A 121 -12.91 3.99 -4.28
N THR A 122 -11.80 4.41 -4.88
CA THR A 122 -11.70 4.68 -6.30
C THR A 122 -10.56 3.87 -6.85
N PRO A 123 -10.78 3.02 -7.88
CA PRO A 123 -9.67 2.43 -8.60
C PRO A 123 -8.90 3.56 -9.30
N VAL A 124 -7.75 3.95 -8.73
CA VAL A 124 -6.88 5.00 -9.30
C VAL A 124 -6.18 4.50 -10.56
N TYR A 125 -6.01 3.19 -10.64
CA TYR A 125 -5.50 2.47 -11.79
C TYR A 125 -6.47 1.34 -12.14
N ASN A 126 -7.07 1.39 -13.32
CA ASN A 126 -7.67 0.22 -13.93
C ASN A 126 -7.16 0.15 -15.39
N PRO A 127 -6.24 -0.78 -15.71
CA PRO A 127 -5.72 -0.92 -17.07
C PRO A 127 -6.84 -1.20 -18.09
N GLN A 128 -7.93 -1.87 -17.66
CA GLN A 128 -9.08 -2.19 -18.50
C GLN A 128 -9.94 -0.95 -18.82
N LEU A 129 -9.88 0.10 -17.99
CA LEU A 129 -10.54 1.40 -18.23
C LEU A 129 -9.64 2.38 -18.99
N LEU A 130 -8.32 2.19 -18.97
CA LEU A 130 -7.35 3.04 -19.68
C LEU A 130 -7.34 2.78 -21.20
N ASN A 131 -7.75 1.59 -21.65
CA ASN A 131 -8.25 1.33 -23.01
C ASN A 131 -8.75 -0.12 -23.11
N LYS A 132 -9.99 -0.35 -23.58
CA LYS A 132 -10.47 -1.71 -23.91
C LYS A 132 -9.56 -2.41 -24.94
N GLU A 133 -8.84 -1.63 -25.74
CA GLU A 133 -7.85 -2.13 -26.69
C GLU A 133 -6.55 -2.57 -26.01
N MET A 134 -6.07 -1.87 -24.96
CA MET A 134 -4.81 -2.22 -24.28
C MET A 134 -4.91 -3.47 -23.39
N ALA A 135 -6.13 -3.84 -23.00
CA ALA A 135 -6.40 -5.09 -22.29
C ALA A 135 -6.40 -6.32 -23.20
N LYS A 136 -6.48 -6.15 -24.53
CA LYS A 136 -6.34 -7.24 -25.50
C LYS A 136 -4.87 -7.40 -25.88
N ASP A 137 -4.26 -8.44 -25.34
CA ASP A 137 -2.88 -8.87 -25.61
C ASP A 137 -1.81 -7.84 -25.26
N VAL A 138 -1.70 -7.54 -23.95
CA VAL A 138 -0.62 -6.73 -23.35
C VAL A 138 0.74 -7.14 -23.91
N GLU A 139 1.01 -8.44 -24.03
CA GLU A 139 2.28 -8.98 -24.49
C GLU A 139 2.59 -8.65 -25.96
N THR A 140 1.58 -8.66 -26.84
CA THR A 140 1.74 -8.30 -28.27
C THR A 140 1.85 -6.79 -28.47
N GLN A 141 1.19 -5.99 -27.62
CA GLN A 141 1.24 -4.52 -27.69
C GLN A 141 2.50 -3.92 -27.08
N LEU A 142 3.13 -4.60 -26.12
CA LEU A 142 4.40 -4.19 -25.52
C LEU A 142 5.61 -4.36 -26.46
N GLN A 143 5.43 -4.99 -27.63
CA GLN A 143 6.47 -5.09 -28.67
C GLN A 143 6.63 -3.80 -29.49
N ASP A 144 5.64 -2.88 -29.44
CA ASP A 144 5.76 -1.54 -30.01
C ASP A 144 6.37 -0.57 -28.98
N PRO A 145 7.56 0.01 -29.26
CA PRO A 145 8.22 0.95 -28.36
C PRO A 145 7.37 2.16 -27.97
N GLY A 146 6.52 2.66 -28.88
CA GLY A 146 5.66 3.81 -28.63
C GLY A 146 4.55 3.50 -27.63
N LYS A 147 3.89 2.35 -27.78
CA LYS A 147 2.85 1.87 -26.85
C LYS A 147 3.42 1.51 -25.48
N LEU A 148 4.61 0.92 -25.44
CA LEU A 148 5.32 0.64 -24.19
C LEU A 148 5.61 1.93 -23.41
N LEU A 149 6.02 3.00 -24.10
CA LEU A 149 6.27 4.30 -23.45
C LEU A 149 4.99 4.93 -22.91
N GLN A 150 3.89 4.89 -23.68
CA GLN A 150 2.59 5.38 -23.23
C GLN A 150 2.07 4.62 -22.01
N TYR A 151 2.21 3.29 -22.02
CA TYR A 151 1.84 2.44 -20.91
C TYR A 151 2.62 2.78 -19.64
N ARG A 152 3.95 2.93 -19.75
CA ARG A 152 4.81 3.35 -18.63
C ARG A 152 4.44 4.73 -18.10
N ALA A 153 4.15 5.69 -18.99
CA ALA A 153 3.71 7.02 -18.59
C ALA A 153 2.38 6.99 -17.82
N ALA A 154 1.42 6.16 -18.25
CA ALA A 154 0.15 5.99 -17.55
C ALA A 154 0.34 5.37 -16.15
N ILE A 155 1.21 4.37 -16.03
CA ILE A 155 1.62 3.77 -14.75
C ILE A 155 2.24 4.83 -13.83
N ASP A 156 3.19 5.61 -14.33
CA ASP A 156 3.87 6.65 -13.55
C ASP A 156 2.88 7.73 -13.06
N ILE A 157 1.94 8.14 -13.91
CA ILE A 157 0.86 9.07 -13.53
C ILE A 157 -0.02 8.47 -12.41
N ALA A 158 -0.39 7.19 -12.53
CA ALA A 158 -1.20 6.51 -11.53
C ALA A 158 -0.46 6.41 -10.18
N ILE A 159 0.80 5.99 -10.20
CA ILE A 159 1.65 5.92 -9.00
C ILE A 159 1.75 7.30 -8.35
N ARG A 160 2.05 8.36 -9.11
CA ARG A 160 2.11 9.73 -8.59
C ARG A 160 0.81 10.15 -7.92
N LYS A 161 -0.34 9.83 -8.53
CA LYS A 161 -1.66 10.12 -7.93
C LYS A 161 -1.86 9.35 -6.62
N ILE A 162 -1.58 8.04 -6.61
CA ILE A 162 -1.71 7.19 -5.41
C ILE A 162 -0.81 7.70 -4.28
N LEU A 163 0.43 8.08 -4.58
CA LEU A 163 1.38 8.53 -3.56
C LEU A 163 1.04 9.92 -3.00
N ASN A 164 0.42 10.81 -3.78
CA ASN A 164 0.22 12.22 -3.39
C ASN A 164 -1.23 12.62 -3.08
N TRP A 165 -2.25 11.86 -3.50
CA TRP A 165 -3.62 12.21 -3.16
C TRP A 165 -3.90 12.04 -1.65
N PRO A 166 -4.80 12.87 -1.07
CA PRO A 166 -5.18 12.72 0.33
C PRO A 166 -5.80 11.35 0.64
N ASP A 167 -5.52 10.78 1.82
CA ASP A 167 -6.04 9.46 2.22
C ASP A 167 -7.56 9.37 2.08
N LYS A 168 -8.31 10.38 2.54
CA LYS A 168 -9.78 10.42 2.47
C LYS A 168 -10.36 10.29 1.06
N ARG A 169 -9.57 10.61 0.02
CA ARG A 169 -9.94 10.47 -1.39
C ARG A 169 -9.72 9.04 -1.88
N LEU A 170 -8.66 8.40 -1.41
CA LEU A 170 -8.27 7.06 -1.84
C LEU A 170 -8.98 5.96 -1.04
N PHE A 171 -9.22 6.20 0.24
CA PHE A 171 -9.62 5.18 1.19
C PHE A 171 -10.85 5.55 2.01
N ASP A 172 -11.65 4.53 2.32
CA ASP A 172 -12.51 4.49 3.49
C ASP A 172 -11.74 3.84 4.63
N VAL A 173 -11.62 4.53 5.76
CA VAL A 173 -10.92 4.06 6.95
C VAL A 173 -11.91 4.07 8.10
N PHE A 174 -12.11 2.92 8.75
CA PHE A 174 -13.03 2.81 9.87
C PHE A 174 -12.65 1.64 10.78
N TYR A 175 -13.18 1.64 12.01
CA TYR A 175 -13.00 0.57 12.97
C TYR A 175 -14.24 -0.34 13.01
N ALA A 176 -14.02 -1.65 13.07
CA ALA A 176 -15.05 -2.67 13.30
C ALA A 176 -14.92 -3.25 14.71
N ASP A 177 -16.05 -3.53 15.35
CA ASP A 177 -16.11 -4.27 16.62
C ASP A 177 -15.99 -5.78 16.35
N LEU A 178 -15.00 -6.40 17.00
CA LEU A 178 -14.62 -7.81 16.89
C LEU A 178 -15.17 -8.65 18.05
N ASN A 179 -15.87 -8.03 19.01
CA ASN A 179 -16.43 -8.71 20.19
C ASN A 179 -17.88 -9.20 20.01
N GLY A 180 -18.54 -8.94 18.87
CA GLY A 180 -20.00 -9.17 18.79
C GLY A 180 -20.63 -9.30 17.40
N GLY A 181 -20.11 -10.17 16.54
CA GLY A 181 -20.85 -10.63 15.34
C GLY A 181 -21.22 -9.55 14.30
N LEU A 182 -21.93 -9.94 13.23
CA LEU A 182 -22.23 -9.12 12.04
C LEU A 182 -22.68 -7.67 12.35
N LEU A 183 -21.97 -6.72 11.72
CA LEU A 183 -22.11 -5.27 11.83
C LEU A 183 -23.57 -4.78 11.71
N LYS A 184 -24.05 -4.03 12.71
CA LYS A 184 -25.09 -3.01 12.50
C LYS A 184 -24.42 -1.74 11.98
N GLN A 185 -24.96 -1.15 10.92
CA GLN A 185 -24.58 0.21 10.51
C GLN A 185 -24.92 1.19 11.65
N ASN A 186 -23.91 1.83 12.23
CA ASN A 186 -24.16 2.96 13.14
C ASN A 186 -24.53 4.19 12.31
N SER A 187 -25.83 4.37 12.09
CA SER A 187 -26.42 5.67 11.81
C SER A 187 -26.32 6.53 13.07
N LYS A 188 -25.22 7.27 13.24
CA LYS A 188 -25.07 8.50 14.04
C LYS A 188 -23.59 8.72 14.35
N LEU A 189 -22.89 9.41 13.46
CA LEU A 189 -21.70 10.23 13.76
C LEU A 189 -21.59 11.31 12.68
N TYR A 190 -22.71 12.02 12.48
CA TYR A 190 -22.78 13.36 11.91
C TYR A 190 -23.95 14.06 12.60
N ASN A 191 -23.61 14.72 13.70
CA ASN A 191 -24.19 15.96 14.23
C ASN A 191 -23.23 16.46 15.30
#